data_AF-A0A957NZS8-F1
#
_entry.id   AF-A0A957NZS8-F1
#
_cell.length_a   1.000
_cell.length_b   1.000
_cell.length_c   1.000
_cell.angle_alpha   90.00
_cell.angle_beta   90.00
_cell.angle_gamma   90.00
#
_symmetry.space_group_name_H-M   'P 1'
#
loop_
_entity.id
_entity.type
_entity.pdbx_description
1 polymer ?
#
loop_
_entity_poly.entity_id
_entity_poly.type
_entity_poly.pdbx_seq_one_letter_code
_entity_poly.pdbx_strand_id
1 'polypeptide(L)'
;MLHAAYNNAQNLIFSPNPVLRRVIMGAILAIGALASALYVGVLGPTIALATALALIGGVMILLDTHWGFVALVAVVFGLPFGTLPFSIGFKPSFLDLALGALFFVW
;
A
#
# COMPACT_ATOMS: atom_id res chain seq x y z
N MET A 1 27.40 5.02 5.59
CA MET A 1 26.70 6.23 5.09
C MET A 1 25.20 6.21 5.38
N LEU A 2 24.46 5.14 5.05
CA LEU A 2 23.02 5.03 5.34
C LEU A 2 22.65 5.20 6.82
N HIS A 3 23.41 4.59 7.74
CA HIS A 3 23.18 4.76 9.18
C HIS A 3 23.35 6.20 9.68
N ALA A 4 24.28 6.97 9.10
CA ALA A 4 24.48 8.37 9.47
C ALA A 4 23.30 9.24 8.98
N ALA A 5 22.82 8.99 7.77
CA ALA A 5 21.64 9.65 7.23
C ALA A 5 20.37 9.35 8.05
N TYR A 6 20.20 8.08 8.47
CA TYR A 6 19.09 7.64 9.31
C TYR A 6 19.10 8.34 10.68
N ASN A 7 20.24 8.35 11.38
CA ASN A 7 20.37 9.00 12.68
C ASN A 7 20.11 10.51 12.60
N ASN A 8 20.58 11.15 11.52
CA ASN A 8 20.34 12.58 11.29
C ASN A 8 18.85 12.87 11.03
N ALA A 9 18.17 12.06 10.22
CA ALA A 9 16.74 12.19 9.99
C ALA A 9 15.93 12.00 11.29
N GLN A 10 16.29 11.00 12.10
CA GLN A 10 15.66 10.75 13.39
C GLN A 10 15.84 11.95 14.34
N ASN A 11 17.05 12.48 14.45
CA ASN A 11 17.35 13.65 15.30
C ASN A 11 16.59 14.91 14.86
N LEU A 12 16.38 15.08 13.56
CA LEU A 12 15.63 16.20 12.99
C LEU A 12 14.13 16.08 13.31
N ILE A 13 13.54 14.91 13.08
CA ILE A 13 12.12 14.63 13.34
C ILE A 13 11.79 14.70 14.83
N PHE A 14 12.67 14.16 15.68
CA PHE A 14 12.50 14.16 17.14
C PHE A 14 13.31 15.27 17.84
N SER A 15 13.58 16.37 17.13
CA SER A 15 14.41 17.44 17.68
C SER A 15 13.78 18.04 18.96
N PRO A 16 14.60 18.37 19.99
CA PRO A 16 14.11 19.00 21.21
C PRO A 16 13.50 20.40 20.97
N ASN A 17 13.86 21.06 19.87
CA ASN A 17 13.35 22.38 19.52
C ASN A 17 11.93 22.26 18.94
N PRO A 18 10.90 22.82 19.62
CA PRO A 18 9.51 22.66 19.20
C PRO A 18 9.20 23.33 17.86
N VAL A 19 9.91 24.40 17.49
CA VAL A 19 9.69 25.11 16.22
C VAL A 19 10.23 24.28 15.05
N LEU A 20 11.47 23.81 15.16
CA LEU A 20 12.10 22.98 14.13
C LEU A 20 11.32 21.68 13.90
N ARG A 21 10.91 21.01 14.98
CA ARG A 21 10.05 19.83 14.92
C ARG A 21 8.75 20.10 14.15
N ARG A 22 8.05 21.21 14.47
CA ARG A 22 6.80 21.60 13.78
C ARG A 22 7.02 21.90 12.30
N VAL A 23 8.10 22.59 11.94
CA VAL A 23 8.42 22.89 10.54
C VAL A 23 8.68 21.59 9.77
N ILE A 24 9.44 20.65 10.33
CA ILE A 24 9.74 19.36 9.67
C ILE A 24 8.48 18.51 9.53
N MET A 25 7.67 18.38 10.60
CA MET A 25 6.40 17.66 10.52
C MET A 25 5.47 18.32 9.50
N GLY A 26 5.39 19.66 9.48
CA GLY A 26 4.63 20.41 8.49
C GLY A 26 5.12 20.17 7.07
N ALA A 27 6.43 20.13 6.84
CA ALA A 27 7.02 19.83 5.54
C ALA A 27 6.71 18.41 5.08
N ILE A 28 6.83 17.42 5.97
CA ILE A 28 6.49 16.02 5.67
C ILE A 28 5.01 15.89 5.31
N LEU A 29 4.12 16.51 6.09
CA LEU A 29 2.69 16.51 5.81
C LEU A 29 2.37 17.23 4.50
N ALA A 30 3.01 18.37 4.22
CA ALA A 30 2.82 19.11 2.98
C ALA A 30 3.28 18.29 1.76
N ILE A 31 4.45 17.64 1.83
CA ILE A 31 4.94 16.76 0.77
C ILE A 31 4.00 15.57 0.58
N GLY A 32 3.54 14.94 1.67
CA GLY A 32 2.57 13.84 1.62
C GLY A 32 1.25 14.27 0.99
N ALA A 33 0.72 15.42 1.40
CA ALA A 33 -0.50 15.99 0.84
C ALA A 33 -0.34 16.31 -0.65
N LEU A 34 0.76 16.94 -1.06
CA LEU A 34 1.06 17.22 -2.47
C LEU A 34 1.17 15.94 -3.30
N ALA A 35 1.87 14.93 -2.80
CA ALA A 35 1.98 13.63 -3.48
C ALA A 35 0.62 12.95 -3.63
N SER A 36 -0.19 12.92 -2.57
CA SER A 36 -1.54 12.36 -2.62
C SER A 36 -2.48 13.15 -3.55
N ALA A 37 -2.37 14.49 -3.56
CA ALA A 37 -3.18 15.35 -4.42
C ALA A 37 -2.80 15.17 -5.89
N LEU A 38 -1.51 15.05 -6.20
CA LEU A 38 -1.03 14.74 -7.54
C LEU A 38 -1.51 13.35 -7.99
N TYR A 39 -1.38 12.36 -7.12
CA TYR A 39 -1.83 11.00 -7.38
C TYR A 39 -3.32 10.93 -7.71
N VAL A 40 -4.16 11.55 -6.87
CA VAL A 40 -5.61 11.66 -7.09
C VAL A 40 -5.94 12.52 -8.31
N GLY A 41 -5.20 13.60 -8.55
CA GLY A 41 -5.42 14.50 -9.69
C GLY A 41 -5.14 13.82 -11.04
N VAL A 42 -4.16 12.91 -11.10
CA VAL A 42 -3.81 12.17 -12.34
C VAL A 42 -4.75 11.00 -12.59
N LEU A 43 -5.04 10.19 -11.56
CA LEU A 43 -5.85 8.95 -11.72
C LEU A 43 -7.36 9.20 -11.58
N GLY A 44 -7.76 10.34 -11.04
CA GLY A 44 -9.11 10.57 -10.55
C GLY A 44 -9.37 9.88 -9.20
N PRO A 45 -10.42 10.30 -8.47
CA PRO A 45 -10.64 9.89 -7.08
C PRO A 45 -10.95 8.40 -6.93
N THR A 46 -11.70 7.80 -7.84
CA THR A 46 -12.13 6.39 -7.75
C THR A 46 -10.98 5.44 -8.03
N ILE A 47 -10.24 5.65 -9.11
CA ILE A 47 -9.10 4.80 -9.47
C ILE A 47 -7.98 4.97 -8.45
N ALA A 48 -7.69 6.20 -8.01
CA ALA A 48 -6.69 6.46 -6.96
C ALA A 48 -7.02 5.71 -5.66
N LEU A 49 -8.28 5.74 -5.22
CA LEU A 49 -8.70 5.02 -4.01
C LEU A 49 -8.58 3.50 -4.20
N ALA A 50 -9.08 2.96 -5.32
CA ALA A 50 -9.05 1.53 -5.59
C ALA A 50 -7.60 0.99 -5.63
N THR A 51 -6.71 1.72 -6.28
CA THR A 51 -5.29 1.37 -6.39
C THR A 51 -4.55 1.52 -5.05
N ALA A 52 -4.85 2.55 -4.26
CA ALA A 52 -4.29 2.69 -2.92
C ALA A 52 -4.70 1.52 -2.01
N LEU A 53 -5.98 1.14 -2.02
CA LEU A 53 -6.48 -0.02 -1.28
C LEU A 53 -5.85 -1.32 -1.77
N ALA A 54 -5.70 -1.50 -3.08
CA ALA A 54 -5.06 -2.67 -3.66
C ALA A 54 -3.57 -2.76 -3.27
N LEU A 55 -2.83 -1.65 -3.25
CA LEU A 55 -1.43 -1.62 -2.84
C LEU A 55 -1.28 -1.93 -1.35
N ILE A 56 -2.07 -1.26 -0.49
CA ILE A 56 -2.04 -1.49 0.95
C ILE A 56 -2.41 -2.95 1.26
N GLY A 57 -3.52 -3.44 0.71
CA GLY A 57 -3.97 -4.81 0.89
C GLY A 57 -2.96 -5.83 0.34
N GLY A 58 -2.40 -5.59 -0.83
CA GLY A 58 -1.36 -6.44 -1.44
C GLY A 58 -0.11 -6.53 -0.56
N VAL A 59 0.37 -5.41 -0.04
CA VAL A 59 1.51 -5.40 0.89
C VAL A 59 1.16 -6.14 2.18
N MET A 60 -0.03 -5.93 2.74
CA MET A 60 -0.46 -6.63 3.95
C MET A 60 -0.49 -8.15 3.76
N ILE A 61 -1.01 -8.63 2.63
CA ILE A 61 -1.01 -10.05 2.27
C ILE A 61 0.42 -10.60 2.19
N LEU A 62 1.34 -9.84 1.58
CA LEU A 62 2.73 -10.25 1.41
C LEU A 62 3.54 -10.25 2.72
N LEU A 63 3.14 -9.45 3.70
CA LEU A 63 3.83 -9.33 4.99
C LEU A 63 3.41 -10.41 6.00
N ASP A 64 2.19 -10.94 5.90
CA ASP A 64 1.65 -11.88 6.88
C ASP A 64 0.54 -12.75 6.28
N THR A 65 0.66 -14.07 6.46
CA THR A 65 -0.35 -15.07 6.06
C THR A 65 -1.74 -14.82 6.64
N HIS A 66 -1.86 -14.19 7.82
CA HIS A 66 -3.16 -13.81 8.39
C HIS A 66 -3.95 -12.93 7.42
N TRP A 67 -3.30 -11.91 6.83
CA TRP A 67 -3.94 -11.04 5.85
C TRP A 67 -4.20 -11.75 4.53
N GLY A 68 -3.36 -12.72 4.15
CA GLY A 68 -3.64 -13.60 3.02
C GLY A 68 -4.93 -14.40 3.18
N PHE A 69 -5.19 -14.98 4.36
CA PHE A 69 -6.46 -15.68 4.63
C PHE A 69 -7.66 -14.73 4.67
N VAL A 70 -7.50 -13.52 5.25
CA VAL A 70 -8.56 -12.49 5.20
C VAL A 70 -8.92 -12.14 3.76
N ALA A 71 -7.92 -11.95 2.88
CA ALA A 71 -8.12 -11.69 1.47
C ALA A 71 -8.80 -12.86 0.74
N LEU A 72 -8.39 -14.11 1.04
CA LEU A 72 -9.03 -15.30 0.49
C LEU A 72 -10.51 -15.38 0.86
N VAL A 73 -10.86 -15.14 2.13
CA VAL A 73 -12.24 -15.07 2.60
C VAL A 73 -13.01 -13.96 1.87
N ALA A 74 -12.44 -12.77 1.76
CA ALA A 74 -13.06 -11.65 1.05
C ALA A 74 -13.36 -11.97 -0.42
N VAL A 75 -12.44 -12.67 -1.11
CA VAL A 75 -12.66 -13.10 -2.49
C VAL A 75 -13.75 -14.17 -2.57
N VAL A 76 -13.71 -15.19 -1.72
CA VAL A 76 -14.69 -16.29 -1.73
C VAL A 76 -16.13 -15.79 -1.48
N PHE A 77 -16.33 -14.84 -0.57
CA PHE A 77 -17.67 -14.32 -0.28
C PHE A 77 -18.07 -13.10 -1.11
N GLY A 78 -17.11 -12.29 -1.56
CA GLY A 78 -17.38 -11.06 -2.31
C GLY A 78 -17.36 -11.22 -3.82
N LEU A 79 -16.34 -11.90 -4.36
CA LEU A 79 -16.09 -12.06 -5.80
C LEU A 79 -15.66 -13.51 -6.17
N PRO A 80 -16.44 -14.55 -5.82
CA PRO A 80 -16.01 -15.94 -6.00
C PRO A 80 -15.75 -16.33 -7.46
N PHE A 81 -16.47 -15.70 -8.40
CA PHE A 81 -16.39 -16.00 -9.83
C PHE A 81 -15.77 -14.85 -10.65
N GLY A 82 -15.20 -13.84 -9.99
CA GLY A 82 -14.60 -12.71 -10.69
C GLY A 82 -13.27 -13.08 -11.33
N THR A 83 -13.05 -12.60 -12.55
CA THR A 83 -11.84 -12.85 -13.34
C THR A 83 -11.15 -11.56 -13.75
N LEU A 84 -9.82 -11.62 -13.93
CA LEU A 84 -9.06 -10.49 -14.43
C LEU A 84 -9.42 -10.15 -15.88
N PRO A 85 -9.27 -8.87 -16.28
CA PRO A 85 -9.59 -8.40 -17.62
C PRO A 85 -8.47 -8.69 -18.65
N PHE A 86 -7.67 -9.74 -18.45
CA PHE A 86 -6.62 -10.17 -19.38
C PHE A 86 -6.42 -11.69 -19.30
N SER A 87 -5.76 -12.26 -20.30
CA SER A 87 -5.50 -13.70 -20.41
C SER A 87 -4.02 -13.96 -20.68
N ILE A 88 -3.45 -14.99 -20.05
CA ILE A 88 -2.03 -15.39 -20.16
C ILE A 88 -1.88 -16.84 -20.63
N GLY A 89 -2.78 -17.31 -21.50
CA GLY A 89 -2.95 -18.72 -21.88
C GLY A 89 -4.11 -19.41 -21.14
N PHE A 90 -4.49 -18.87 -19.99
CA PHE A 90 -5.77 -19.07 -19.32
C PHE A 90 -6.26 -17.73 -18.77
N LYS A 91 -7.52 -17.67 -18.31
CA LYS A 91 -8.13 -16.46 -17.75
C LYS A 91 -8.12 -16.54 -16.22
N PRO A 92 -7.15 -15.89 -15.54
CA PRO A 92 -7.01 -15.99 -14.08
C PRO A 92 -8.21 -15.37 -13.35
N SER A 93 -8.65 -16.05 -12.28
CA SER A 93 -9.65 -15.58 -11.34
C SER A 93 -9.03 -14.82 -10.16
N PHE A 94 -9.84 -14.05 -9.43
CA PHE A 94 -9.39 -13.47 -8.15
C PHE A 94 -9.05 -14.56 -7.12
N LEU A 95 -9.70 -15.72 -7.21
CA LEU A 95 -9.43 -16.87 -6.35
C LEU A 95 -8.04 -17.44 -6.64
N ASP A 96 -7.67 -17.57 -7.91
CA ASP A 96 -6.32 -18.00 -8.32
C ASP A 96 -5.25 -17.04 -7.78
N LEU A 97 -5.50 -15.73 -7.84
CA LEU A 97 -4.60 -14.72 -7.29
C LEU A 97 -4.47 -14.82 -5.76
N ALA A 98 -5.59 -14.97 -5.05
CA ALA A 98 -5.59 -15.05 -3.59
C ALA A 98 -4.86 -16.31 -3.09
N LEU A 99 -5.12 -17.47 -3.71
CA LEU A 99 -4.42 -18.70 -3.40
C LEU A 99 -2.94 -18.63 -3.79
N GLY A 100 -2.62 -18.06 -4.95
CA GLY A 100 -1.25 -17.88 -5.40
C GLY A 100 -0.44 -16.98 -4.46
N ALA A 101 -1.03 -15.88 -3.98
CA ALA A 101 -0.40 -15.00 -3.01
C ALA A 101 -0.20 -15.69 -1.65
N LEU A 102 -1.19 -16.45 -1.17
CA LEU A 102 -1.07 -17.20 0.08
C LEU A 102 0.04 -18.26 -0.01
N PHE A 103 0.10 -18.99 -1.12
CA PHE A 103 1.13 -19.99 -1.37
C PHE A 103 2.52 -19.36 -1.48
N PHE A 104 2.64 -18.15 -2.04
CA PHE A 104 3.92 -17.46 -2.15
C PHE A 104 4.49 -17.02 -0.80
N VAL A 105 3.62 -16.71 0.17
CA VAL A 105 4.02 -16.20 1.49
C VAL A 105 4.27 -17.33 2.50
N TRP A 106 3.68 -18.51 2.29
CA TRP A 106 3.86 -19.71 3.13
C TRP A 106 5.24 -20.34 2.93
#